data_AF-A0AAD4SJP6-F1
#
_entry.id   AF-A0AAD4SJP6-F1
#
_cell.length_a   1.000
_cell.length_b   1.000
_cell.length_c   1.000
_cell.angle_alpha   90.00
_cell.angle_beta   90.00
_cell.angle_gamma   90.00
#
_symmetry.space_group_name_H-M   'P 1'
#
loop_
_entity.id
_entity.type
_entity.pdbx_description
1 polymer ?
#
loop_
_entity_poly.entity_id
_entity_poly.type
_entity_poly.pdbx_seq_one_letter_code
_entity_poly.pdbx_strand_id
1 'polypeptide(L)'
;MAGVSSVQKVQNGLSGLSLADPKKWSDQMSSNSSTNGSNSQNGGDNVPLSSIKVVDKTKSTHHEYTVYFHKNKIHTTVTHTASVVDRWIASIYSDFPSKLNNLVVGLDIEWRRIRHTSTRNPVAVLQLCTLKRCLIFQILRCDYIPDSLAYFLGNENFTFVGAGIDGDAHKLWTDHGLNVARTEELGSLAAFKLTTTVREYRESWLYKDGLRNLSNAVLGQDLRKRRDIQLSHWDNGFLTDNQVEYACLDAYVSFKIGVNLMGRSNPVHTDDRRGERRFYKDFDAPKKDVEEETKQVSDKKQANGSSKTNGTKSNKRV
;
A
#
# COMPACT_ATOMS: atom_id res chain seq x y z
N MET A 1 2.57 -20.78 -1.14
CA MET A 1 1.29 -20.62 -0.43
C MET A 1 0.39 -19.77 -1.30
N ALA A 2 -0.83 -20.25 -1.60
CA ALA A 2 -1.76 -19.56 -2.48
C ALA A 2 -2.18 -18.22 -1.86
N GLY A 3 -2.11 -17.14 -2.66
CA GLY A 3 -2.45 -15.79 -2.22
C GLY A 3 -3.90 -15.68 -1.78
N VAL A 4 -4.09 -15.12 -0.59
CA VAL A 4 -5.40 -14.75 -0.07
C VAL A 4 -5.93 -13.59 -0.91
N SER A 5 -7.16 -13.71 -1.41
CA SER A 5 -7.84 -12.68 -2.19
C SER A 5 -7.87 -11.34 -1.42
N SER A 6 -7.74 -10.21 -2.13
CA SER A 6 -7.86 -8.86 -1.54
C SER A 6 -9.16 -8.67 -0.74
N VAL A 7 -10.21 -9.44 -1.05
CA VAL A 7 -11.50 -9.46 -0.32
C VAL A 7 -11.38 -10.17 1.03
N GLN A 8 -10.57 -11.23 1.13
CA GLN A 8 -10.34 -11.96 2.40
C GLN A 8 -9.42 -11.19 3.35
N LYS A 9 -8.53 -10.31 2.86
CA LYS A 9 -7.77 -9.38 3.72
C LYS A 9 -8.68 -8.43 4.50
N VAL A 10 -9.77 -7.94 3.87
CA VAL A 10 -10.75 -7.04 4.51
C VAL A 10 -11.52 -7.74 5.64
N GLN A 11 -11.76 -9.06 5.55
CA GLN A 11 -12.48 -9.81 6.58
C GLN A 11 -11.56 -10.35 7.68
N ASN A 12 -10.35 -10.81 7.34
CA ASN A 12 -9.41 -11.38 8.32
C ASN A 12 -8.71 -10.31 9.18
N GLY A 13 -8.70 -9.04 8.76
CA GLY A 13 -8.21 -7.92 9.57
C GLY A 13 -9.19 -7.46 10.69
N LEU A 14 -10.41 -7.98 10.73
CA LEU A 14 -11.47 -7.50 11.65
C LEU A 14 -11.75 -8.45 12.82
N SER A 15 -11.30 -9.70 12.80
CA SER A 15 -11.54 -10.66 13.90
C SER A 15 -10.64 -10.45 15.12
N GLY A 16 -9.57 -9.65 15.00
CA GLY A 16 -8.65 -9.31 16.10
C GLY A 16 -8.80 -7.88 16.65
N LEU A 17 -9.65 -7.04 16.06
CA LEU A 17 -9.85 -5.67 16.52
C LEU A 17 -10.89 -5.64 17.64
N SER A 18 -10.42 -5.82 18.87
CA SER A 18 -11.11 -5.24 20.03
C SER A 18 -11.35 -3.76 19.75
N LEU A 19 -12.64 -3.38 19.66
CA LEU A 19 -13.13 -2.02 19.47
C LEU A 19 -12.45 -1.05 20.44
N ALA A 20 -11.42 -0.34 19.97
CA ALA A 20 -10.87 0.81 20.66
C ALA A 20 -11.54 2.09 20.14
N ASP A 21 -11.89 2.96 21.09
CA ASP A 21 -12.68 4.19 20.98
C ASP A 21 -12.42 5.04 19.70
N PRO A 22 -13.47 5.43 18.94
CA PRO A 22 -13.37 6.29 17.75
C PRO A 22 -12.72 7.66 17.99
N LYS A 23 -12.65 8.14 19.24
CA LYS A 23 -12.03 9.43 19.60
C LYS A 23 -10.51 9.49 19.42
N LYS A 24 -9.82 8.35 19.30
CA LYS A 24 -8.33 8.32 19.31
C LYS A 24 -7.70 8.79 17.99
N TRP A 25 -8.50 8.95 16.94
CA TRP A 25 -8.04 9.28 15.58
C TRP A 25 -8.20 10.76 15.21
N SER A 26 -9.18 11.45 15.79
CA SER A 26 -9.39 12.89 15.59
C SER A 26 -8.21 13.73 16.09
N ASP A 27 -7.54 13.29 17.16
CA ASP A 27 -6.39 14.00 17.72
C ASP A 27 -5.15 13.99 16.79
N GLN A 28 -5.12 13.13 15.75
CA GLN A 28 -4.07 13.14 14.73
C GLN A 28 -4.20 14.30 13.74
N MET A 29 -5.36 14.95 13.67
CA MET A 29 -5.62 16.12 12.83
C MET A 29 -5.62 17.41 13.66
N SER A 30 -5.91 17.31 14.97
CA SER A 30 -6.09 18.43 15.89
C SER A 30 -4.80 18.88 16.56
N SER A 31 -3.88 19.47 15.80
CA SER A 31 -2.95 20.45 16.35
C SER A 31 -2.93 21.65 15.41
N ASN A 32 -3.58 22.73 15.88
CA ASN A 32 -3.84 24.03 15.26
C ASN A 32 -5.09 24.14 14.37
N SER A 33 -6.26 24.29 15.00
CA SER A 33 -7.32 25.15 14.47
C SER A 33 -7.83 26.08 15.58
N SER A 34 -7.28 27.28 15.63
CA SER A 34 -7.89 28.42 16.31
C SER A 34 -7.56 29.64 15.47
N THR A 35 -8.56 30.19 14.80
CA THR A 35 -8.98 31.59 14.90
C THR A 35 -10.21 31.85 14.03
N ASN A 36 -11.15 32.55 14.67
CA ASN A 36 -12.38 33.21 14.25
C ASN A 36 -12.63 33.51 12.76
N GLY A 37 -13.91 33.44 12.42
CA GLY A 37 -14.46 34.01 11.21
C GLY A 37 -14.40 35.54 11.19
N SER A 38 -14.05 36.07 10.03
CA SER A 38 -14.50 37.37 9.54
C SER A 38 -14.39 37.37 8.02
N ASN A 39 -15.33 38.08 7.41
CA ASN A 39 -15.71 38.02 6.01
C ASN A 39 -14.82 38.95 5.15
N SER A 40 -14.55 38.52 3.91
CA SER A 40 -14.09 39.29 2.74
C SER A 40 -12.75 40.06 2.80
N GLN A 41 -11.78 39.65 1.98
CA GLN A 41 -11.25 40.49 0.89
C GLN A 41 -10.28 39.70 -0.02
N ASN A 42 -10.40 39.97 -1.33
CA ASN A 42 -9.57 39.47 -2.42
C ASN A 42 -8.07 39.71 -2.20
N GLY A 43 -7.29 38.64 -2.36
CA GLY A 43 -5.83 38.66 -2.40
C GLY A 43 -5.32 37.24 -2.64
N GLY A 44 -5.34 36.80 -3.90
CA GLY A 44 -4.85 35.47 -4.29
C GLY A 44 -3.33 35.43 -4.24
N ASP A 45 -2.77 35.27 -3.04
CA ASP A 45 -1.36 34.95 -2.90
C ASP A 45 -1.12 33.57 -3.54
N ASN A 46 -0.29 33.58 -4.57
CA ASN A 46 0.12 32.42 -5.36
C ASN A 46 1.07 31.54 -4.54
N VAL A 47 0.60 31.04 -3.39
CA VAL A 47 1.37 30.17 -2.51
C VAL A 47 1.50 28.81 -3.21
N PRO A 48 2.73 28.33 -3.49
CA PRO A 48 2.90 27.08 -4.20
C PRO A 48 2.32 25.91 -3.39
N LEU A 49 1.60 25.01 -4.08
CA LEU A 49 0.93 23.82 -3.49
C LEU A 49 1.88 22.95 -2.66
N SER A 50 3.15 22.92 -3.06
CA SER A 50 4.24 22.29 -2.33
C SER A 50 5.53 23.09 -2.51
N SER A 51 6.45 22.95 -1.56
CA SER A 51 7.81 23.47 -1.70
C SER A 51 8.79 22.68 -0.84
N ILE A 52 10.08 22.87 -1.08
CA ILE A 52 11.16 22.26 -0.31
C ILE A 52 12.18 23.32 0.13
N LYS A 53 12.65 23.20 1.37
CA LYS A 53 13.74 23.98 1.94
C LYS A 53 14.84 23.03 2.42
N VAL A 54 16.05 23.23 1.94
CA VAL A 54 17.25 22.56 2.46
C VAL A 54 17.53 23.07 3.88
N VAL A 55 17.70 22.16 4.83
CA VAL A 55 18.04 22.48 6.23
C VAL A 55 19.53 22.22 6.47
N ASP A 56 20.04 21.05 6.08
CA ASP A 56 21.44 20.68 6.27
C ASP A 56 21.87 19.66 5.20
N LYS A 57 22.96 19.95 4.47
CA LYS A 57 23.63 19.02 3.55
C LYS A 57 25.12 18.87 3.86
N THR A 58 25.56 19.32 5.04
CA THR A 58 26.98 19.34 5.41
C THR A 58 27.48 17.98 5.84
N LYS A 59 26.58 17.09 6.28
CA LYS A 59 26.91 15.76 6.76
C LYS A 59 26.99 14.77 5.61
N SER A 60 28.02 13.93 5.62
CA SER A 60 28.19 12.85 4.64
C SER A 60 27.17 11.71 4.78
N THR A 61 26.58 11.54 5.98
CA THR A 61 25.69 10.42 6.29
C THR A 61 24.23 10.68 5.95
N HIS A 62 23.78 11.94 6.01
CA HIS A 62 22.40 12.30 5.75
C HIS A 62 22.25 13.78 5.44
N HIS A 63 21.18 14.09 4.73
CA HIS A 63 20.74 15.45 4.46
C HIS A 63 19.37 15.67 5.10
N GLU A 64 19.14 16.87 5.62
CA GLU A 64 17.90 17.28 6.25
C GLU A 64 17.19 18.34 5.41
N TYR A 65 15.88 18.18 5.30
CA TYR A 65 15.01 19.07 4.55
C TYR A 65 13.74 19.37 5.35
N THR A 66 13.13 20.49 5.01
CA THR A 66 11.73 20.75 5.31
C THR A 66 10.97 20.73 3.99
N VAL A 67 10.04 19.79 3.86
CA VAL A 67 9.09 19.75 2.74
C VAL A 67 7.76 20.33 3.21
N TYR A 68 7.10 21.10 2.35
CA TYR A 68 5.81 21.69 2.60
C TYR A 68 4.77 21.06 1.66
N PHE A 69 3.65 20.62 2.24
CA PHE A 69 2.45 20.24 1.49
C PHE A 69 1.30 21.11 1.97
N HIS A 70 0.91 22.08 1.14
CA HIS A 70 0.02 23.17 1.54
C HIS A 70 0.57 23.84 2.83
N LYS A 71 -0.22 23.86 3.90
CA LYS A 71 0.18 24.43 5.21
C LYS A 71 0.96 23.45 6.10
N ASN A 72 1.16 22.21 5.66
CA ASN A 72 1.81 21.19 6.48
C ASN A 72 3.32 21.21 6.26
N LYS A 73 4.04 21.24 7.38
CA LYS A 73 5.49 21.10 7.42
C LYS A 73 5.87 19.64 7.70
N ILE A 74 6.71 19.06 6.87
CA ILE A 74 7.27 17.72 7.01
C ILE A 74 8.78 17.82 7.20
N HIS A 75 9.29 17.20 8.26
CA HIS A 75 10.72 17.03 8.51
C HIS A 75 11.20 15.80 7.76
N THR A 76 12.18 15.97 6.89
CA THR A 76 12.59 14.93 5.94
C THR A 76 14.07 14.66 6.04
N THR A 77 14.42 13.45 6.45
CA THR A 77 15.79 12.93 6.49
C THR A 77 16.04 12.09 5.24
N VAL A 78 17.05 12.44 4.45
CA VAL A 78 17.53 11.66 3.30
C VAL A 78 18.84 11.02 3.67
N THR A 79 18.97 9.70 3.55
CA THR A 79 20.19 8.99 3.97
C THR A 79 20.43 7.74 3.14
N HIS A 80 21.68 7.31 3.09
CA HIS A 80 22.11 5.98 2.65
C HIS A 80 22.86 5.24 3.79
N THR A 81 22.84 5.76 5.02
CA THR A 81 23.60 5.22 6.15
C THR A 81 22.66 4.52 7.13
N ALA A 82 22.88 3.24 7.38
CA ALA A 82 22.05 2.41 8.26
C ALA A 82 21.86 3.00 9.66
N SER A 83 22.93 3.51 10.28
CA SER A 83 22.84 4.10 11.63
C SER A 83 21.93 5.33 11.71
N VAL A 84 21.71 6.04 10.60
CA VAL A 84 20.74 7.15 10.54
C VAL A 84 19.32 6.59 10.53
N VAL A 85 19.08 5.49 9.82
CA VAL A 85 17.80 4.78 9.82
C VAL A 85 17.49 4.23 11.20
N ASP A 86 18.44 3.60 11.88
CA ASP A 86 18.29 3.13 13.29
C ASP A 86 17.84 4.27 14.19
N ARG A 87 18.52 5.43 14.13
CA ARG A 87 18.19 6.61 14.93
C ARG A 87 16.81 7.17 14.58
N TRP A 88 16.45 7.20 13.30
CA TRP A 88 15.13 7.65 12.87
C TRP A 88 14.04 6.75 13.46
N ILE A 89 14.19 5.42 13.37
CA ILE A 89 13.23 4.44 13.94
C ILE A 89 13.16 4.56 15.46
N ALA A 90 14.31 4.63 16.14
CA ALA A 90 14.37 4.80 17.59
C ALA A 90 13.64 6.09 18.02
N SER A 91 13.75 7.17 17.25
CA SER A 91 13.02 8.42 17.52
C SER A 91 11.50 8.25 17.39
N ILE A 92 11.02 7.43 16.45
CA ILE A 92 9.58 7.14 16.32
C ILE A 92 9.08 6.40 17.57
N TYR A 93 9.84 5.43 18.06
CA TYR A 93 9.49 4.68 19.28
C TYR A 93 9.51 5.54 20.54
N SER A 94 10.53 6.40 20.67
CA SER A 94 10.68 7.32 21.80
C SER A 94 9.60 8.41 21.82
N ASP A 95 9.32 9.02 20.67
CA ASP A 95 8.49 10.23 20.62
C ASP A 95 6.99 9.91 20.50
N PHE A 96 6.63 8.69 20.05
CA PHE A 96 5.25 8.28 19.85
C PHE A 96 4.87 6.94 20.53
N PRO A 97 5.20 6.73 21.82
CA PRO A 97 4.97 5.45 22.50
C PRO A 97 3.49 5.04 22.52
N SER A 98 2.59 6.01 22.66
CA SER A 98 1.14 5.80 22.63
C SER A 98 0.58 5.25 21.31
N LYS A 99 1.37 5.30 20.22
CA LYS A 99 0.95 4.90 18.87
C LYS A 99 1.48 3.52 18.49
N LEU A 100 2.39 2.92 19.26
CA LEU A 100 3.07 1.67 18.88
C LEU A 100 2.16 0.43 18.83
N ASN A 101 0.94 0.51 19.35
CA ASN A 101 -0.03 -0.58 19.22
C ASN A 101 -0.88 -0.50 17.93
N ASN A 102 -0.82 0.61 17.19
CA ASN A 102 -1.54 0.79 15.92
C ASN A 102 -0.95 1.94 15.08
N LEU A 103 0.35 1.89 14.79
CA LEU A 103 1.03 2.96 14.08
C LEU A 103 0.68 2.89 12.60
N VAL A 104 0.29 4.02 12.00
CA VAL A 104 0.14 4.12 10.54
C VAL A 104 1.38 4.79 9.95
N VAL A 105 1.89 4.20 8.88
CA VAL A 105 3.09 4.65 8.18
C VAL A 105 2.77 4.68 6.68
N GLY A 106 2.89 5.84 6.06
CA GLY A 106 2.89 5.95 4.61
C GLY A 106 4.18 5.36 4.06
N LEU A 107 4.06 4.47 3.09
CA LEU A 107 5.19 3.81 2.43
C LEU A 107 5.05 3.99 0.93
N ASP A 108 6.18 4.29 0.29
CA ASP A 108 6.32 4.24 -1.16
C ASP A 108 7.76 3.82 -1.51
N ILE A 109 7.99 3.43 -2.76
CA ILE A 109 9.31 3.05 -3.26
C ILE A 109 9.56 3.60 -4.66
N GLU A 110 10.82 3.90 -4.95
CA GLU A 110 11.22 4.38 -6.27
C GLU A 110 12.39 3.59 -6.84
N TRP A 111 12.38 3.42 -8.16
CA TRP A 111 13.43 2.72 -8.91
C TRP A 111 13.52 3.25 -10.34
N ARG A 112 14.70 3.10 -10.95
CA ARG A 112 14.89 3.47 -12.35
C ARG A 112 14.03 2.58 -13.25
N ARG A 113 13.20 3.17 -14.11
CA ARG A 113 12.41 2.41 -15.09
C ARG A 113 13.17 2.28 -16.41
N ILE A 114 13.47 1.05 -16.85
CA ILE A 114 14.02 0.79 -18.19
C ILE A 114 12.91 0.18 -19.05
N ARG A 115 12.63 0.80 -20.20
CA ARG A 115 11.50 0.43 -21.07
C ARG A 115 11.83 -0.62 -22.14
N HIS A 116 13.11 -1.02 -22.26
CA HIS A 116 13.59 -1.76 -23.44
C HIS A 116 14.47 -2.98 -23.12
N THR A 117 14.52 -3.43 -21.87
CA THR A 117 15.29 -4.61 -21.46
C THR A 117 14.44 -5.53 -20.59
N SER A 118 14.68 -6.84 -20.65
CA SER A 118 14.10 -7.81 -19.72
C SER A 118 14.61 -7.63 -18.28
N THR A 119 15.65 -6.83 -18.08
CA THR A 119 16.25 -6.53 -16.78
C THR A 119 15.38 -5.56 -15.98
N ARG A 120 14.84 -6.01 -14.84
CA ARG A 120 14.16 -5.18 -13.85
C ARG A 120 15.18 -4.54 -12.91
N ASN A 121 15.11 -3.22 -12.70
CA ASN A 121 15.96 -2.57 -11.70
C ASN A 121 15.44 -2.82 -10.28
N PRO A 122 16.35 -3.00 -9.30
CA PRO A 122 15.98 -3.13 -7.89
C PRO A 122 15.38 -1.82 -7.37
N VAL A 123 14.66 -1.89 -6.24
CA VAL A 123 14.26 -0.70 -5.49
C VAL A 123 15.50 0.15 -5.18
N ALA A 124 15.47 1.42 -5.55
CA ALA A 124 16.56 2.36 -5.32
C ALA A 124 16.35 3.22 -4.07
N VAL A 125 15.10 3.58 -3.79
CA VAL A 125 14.71 4.42 -2.67
C VAL A 125 13.49 3.80 -1.98
N LEU A 126 13.53 3.75 -0.65
CA LEU A 126 12.39 3.46 0.23
C LEU A 126 11.99 4.74 0.95
N GLN A 127 10.71 5.08 0.94
CA GLN A 127 10.18 6.19 1.71
C GLN A 127 9.26 5.69 2.83
N LEU A 128 9.44 6.24 4.02
CA LEU A 128 8.57 5.99 5.16
C LEU A 128 8.15 7.33 5.75
N CYS A 129 6.86 7.53 5.97
CA CYS A 129 6.38 8.73 6.63
C CYS A 129 5.35 8.41 7.70
N THR A 130 5.57 8.94 8.89
CA THR A 130 4.55 8.93 9.94
C THR A 130 4.48 10.30 10.58
N LEU A 131 3.26 10.77 10.82
CA LEU A 131 2.97 12.11 11.32
C LEU A 131 3.59 13.18 10.40
N LYS A 132 4.63 13.87 10.87
CA LYS A 132 5.36 14.91 10.12
C LYS A 132 6.86 14.56 9.96
N ARG A 133 7.21 13.28 10.08
CA ARG A 133 8.58 12.78 9.90
C ARG A 133 8.62 11.85 8.71
N CYS A 134 9.45 12.19 7.73
CA CYS A 134 9.69 11.38 6.55
C CYS A 134 11.15 10.93 6.53
N LEU A 135 11.36 9.64 6.34
CA LEU A 135 12.64 9.04 6.00
C LEU A 135 12.63 8.72 4.51
N ILE A 136 13.66 9.15 3.80
CA ILE A 136 13.97 8.75 2.43
C ILE A 136 15.30 8.00 2.48
N PHE A 137 15.22 6.68 2.39
CA PHE A 137 16.38 5.80 2.45
C PHE A 137 16.79 5.37 1.04
N GLN A 138 17.96 5.81 0.58
CA GLN A 138 18.56 5.38 -0.68
C GLN A 138 19.11 3.95 -0.55
N ILE A 139 18.21 2.97 -0.40
CA ILE A 139 18.50 1.58 -0.05
C ILE A 139 19.44 0.87 -1.03
N LEU A 140 19.41 1.20 -2.33
CA LEU A 140 20.34 0.61 -3.32
C LEU A 140 21.80 1.02 -3.09
N ARG A 141 22.02 2.12 -2.37
CA ARG A 141 23.36 2.67 -2.09
C ARG A 141 23.73 2.53 -0.61
N CYS A 142 22.95 1.79 0.17
CA CYS A 142 23.20 1.70 1.60
C CYS A 142 24.49 0.93 1.91
N ASP A 143 25.07 1.23 3.07
CA ASP A 143 26.17 0.47 3.65
C ASP A 143 25.70 -0.94 4.06
N TYR A 144 24.55 -1.03 4.73
CA TYR A 144 23.79 -2.25 4.96
C TYR A 144 22.32 -1.93 5.25
N ILE A 145 21.47 -2.95 5.21
CA ILE A 145 20.07 -2.83 5.64
C ILE A 145 20.04 -3.12 7.16
N PRO A 146 19.64 -2.16 8.01
CA PRO A 146 19.63 -2.38 9.45
C PRO A 146 18.49 -3.32 9.86
N ASP A 147 18.76 -4.20 10.83
CA ASP A 147 17.75 -5.10 11.40
C ASP A 147 16.55 -4.33 11.97
N SER A 148 16.78 -3.14 12.52
CA SER A 148 15.70 -2.30 13.04
C SER A 148 14.67 -1.96 11.96
N LEU A 149 15.10 -1.76 10.71
CA LEU A 149 14.21 -1.50 9.58
C LEU A 149 13.41 -2.76 9.23
N ALA A 150 14.07 -3.93 9.20
CA ALA A 150 13.39 -5.20 8.96
C ALA A 150 12.32 -5.48 10.03
N TYR A 151 12.65 -5.29 11.32
CA TYR A 151 11.69 -5.41 12.42
C TYR A 151 10.59 -4.36 12.37
N PHE A 152 10.91 -3.12 11.96
CA PHE A 152 9.92 -2.06 11.83
C PHE A 152 8.88 -2.38 10.75
N LEU A 153 9.33 -2.79 9.56
CA LEU A 153 8.45 -3.19 8.44
C LEU A 153 7.70 -4.50 8.73
N GLY A 154 8.33 -5.42 9.46
CA GLY A 154 7.76 -6.70 9.87
C GLY A 154 6.83 -6.63 11.09
N ASN A 155 6.58 -5.45 11.67
CA ASN A 155 5.76 -5.33 12.86
C ASN A 155 4.26 -5.37 12.53
N GLU A 156 3.56 -6.40 13.00
CA GLU A 156 2.12 -6.60 12.77
C GLU A 156 1.22 -5.55 13.45
N ASN A 157 1.74 -4.81 14.42
CA ASN A 157 1.02 -3.69 15.04
C ASN A 157 1.01 -2.42 14.19
N PHE A 158 1.81 -2.38 13.11
CA PHE A 158 1.89 -1.21 12.24
C PHE A 158 1.12 -1.48 10.94
N THR A 159 0.47 -0.45 10.40
CA THR A 159 -0.16 -0.51 9.07
C THR A 159 0.60 0.36 8.11
N PHE A 160 1.09 -0.25 7.02
CA PHE A 160 1.73 0.45 5.93
C PHE A 160 0.71 0.77 4.85
N VAL A 161 0.55 2.06 4.55
CA VAL A 161 -0.47 2.57 3.63
C VAL A 161 0.21 3.17 2.39
N GLY A 162 -0.37 2.92 1.22
CA GLY A 162 0.12 3.43 -0.06
C GLY A 162 -0.85 3.10 -1.20
N ALA A 163 -0.62 3.70 -2.36
CA ALA A 163 -1.37 3.41 -3.58
C ALA A 163 -0.57 2.42 -4.43
N GLY A 164 -1.03 1.17 -4.55
CA GLY A 164 -0.25 0.07 -5.12
C GLY A 164 0.67 -0.64 -4.11
N ILE A 165 0.40 -0.47 -2.82
CA ILE A 165 1.30 -0.84 -1.71
C ILE A 165 1.62 -2.35 -1.66
N ASP A 166 0.68 -3.20 -2.07
CA ASP A 166 0.92 -4.65 -2.13
C ASP A 166 1.99 -5.00 -3.17
N GLY A 167 2.04 -4.26 -4.28
CA GLY A 167 3.09 -4.38 -5.29
C GLY A 167 4.44 -3.90 -4.78
N ASP A 168 4.44 -2.81 -4.02
CA ASP A 168 5.63 -2.25 -3.40
C ASP A 168 6.23 -3.19 -2.34
N ALA A 169 5.40 -3.73 -1.46
CA ALA A 169 5.79 -4.74 -0.48
C ALA A 169 6.37 -5.99 -1.15
N HIS A 170 5.71 -6.49 -2.19
CA HIS A 170 6.23 -7.64 -2.95
C HIS A 170 7.59 -7.33 -3.62
N LYS A 171 7.76 -6.13 -4.16
CA LYS A 171 9.01 -5.71 -4.78
C LYS A 171 10.14 -5.55 -3.76
N LEU A 172 9.86 -4.96 -2.59
CA LEU A 172 10.80 -4.87 -1.46
C LEU A 172 11.27 -6.25 -0.99
N TRP A 173 10.34 -7.20 -0.85
CA TRP A 173 10.69 -8.57 -0.50
C TRP A 173 11.60 -9.21 -1.56
N THR A 174 11.23 -9.07 -2.84
CA THR A 174 11.97 -9.68 -3.94
C THR A 174 13.38 -9.09 -4.11
N ASP A 175 13.51 -7.77 -3.98
CA ASP A 175 14.78 -7.08 -4.26
C ASP A 175 15.71 -7.04 -3.05
N HIS A 176 15.16 -6.96 -1.83
CA HIS A 176 15.91 -6.66 -0.61
C HIS A 176 15.60 -7.59 0.57
N GLY A 177 14.72 -8.58 0.42
CA GLY A 177 14.34 -9.49 1.51
C GLY A 177 13.54 -8.82 2.63
N LEU A 178 13.03 -7.62 2.40
CA LEU A 178 12.27 -6.86 3.40
C LEU A 178 10.79 -7.22 3.35
N ASN A 179 10.30 -7.85 4.43
CA ASN A 179 8.89 -8.16 4.59
C ASN A 179 8.14 -6.95 5.17
N VAL A 180 7.04 -6.55 4.52
CA VAL A 180 6.09 -5.56 5.05
C VAL A 180 4.88 -6.33 5.57
N ALA A 181 4.78 -6.47 6.90
CA ALA A 181 3.87 -7.42 7.52
C ALA A 181 2.39 -7.12 7.26
N ARG A 182 2.00 -5.85 7.28
CA ARG A 182 0.61 -5.43 7.15
C ARG A 182 0.48 -4.19 6.27
N THR A 183 -0.08 -4.42 5.08
CA THR A 183 -0.36 -3.40 4.08
C THR A 183 -1.85 -3.06 4.03
N GLU A 184 -2.18 -1.82 3.70
CA GLU A 184 -3.55 -1.36 3.47
C GLU A 184 -3.60 -0.51 2.19
N GLU A 185 -4.27 -1.03 1.16
CA GLU A 185 -4.37 -0.41 -0.16
C GLU A 185 -5.34 0.77 -0.14
N LEU A 186 -4.81 1.97 -0.39
CA LEU A 186 -5.57 3.21 -0.26
C LEU A 186 -6.73 3.30 -1.26
N GLY A 187 -6.56 2.81 -2.48
CA GLY A 187 -7.63 2.84 -3.49
C GLY A 187 -8.86 2.03 -3.05
N SER A 188 -8.62 0.82 -2.54
CA SER A 188 -9.66 -0.06 -2.01
C SER A 188 -10.30 0.50 -0.75
N LEU A 189 -9.49 1.00 0.19
CA LEU A 189 -10.01 1.60 1.42
C LEU A 189 -10.85 2.86 1.13
N ALA A 190 -10.41 3.70 0.19
CA ALA A 190 -11.16 4.89 -0.23
C ALA A 190 -12.49 4.49 -0.88
N ALA A 191 -12.47 3.54 -1.82
CA ALA A 191 -13.70 3.01 -2.43
C ALA A 191 -14.68 2.51 -1.36
N PHE A 192 -14.19 1.74 -0.39
CA PHE A 192 -15.01 1.23 0.71
C PHE A 192 -15.62 2.35 1.55
N LYS A 193 -14.80 3.30 2.01
CA LYS A 193 -15.22 4.35 2.95
C LYS A 193 -16.03 5.49 2.34
N LEU A 194 -15.88 5.76 1.04
CA LEU A 194 -16.51 6.91 0.37
C LEU A 194 -17.80 6.57 -0.38
N THR A 195 -18.16 5.29 -0.48
CA THR A 195 -19.36 4.83 -1.18
C THR A 195 -20.42 4.35 -0.20
N THR A 196 -21.69 4.36 -0.62
CA THR A 196 -22.83 4.03 0.27
C THR A 196 -23.68 2.87 -0.26
N THR A 197 -23.52 2.52 -1.53
CA THR A 197 -24.20 1.37 -2.14
C THR A 197 -23.19 0.31 -2.58
N VAL A 198 -23.64 -0.94 -2.65
CA VAL A 198 -22.81 -2.05 -3.15
C VAL A 198 -22.37 -1.80 -4.60
N ARG A 199 -23.24 -1.19 -5.42
CA ARG A 199 -22.94 -0.84 -6.81
C ARG A 199 -21.81 0.19 -6.90
N GLU A 200 -21.94 1.31 -6.20
CA GLU A 200 -20.90 2.35 -6.14
C GLU A 200 -19.56 1.80 -5.67
N TYR A 201 -19.59 0.95 -4.63
CA TYR A 201 -18.39 0.30 -4.14
C TYR A 201 -17.74 -0.56 -5.23
N ARG A 202 -18.49 -1.44 -5.90
CA ARG A 202 -17.95 -2.36 -6.92
C ARG A 202 -17.45 -1.66 -8.18
N GLU A 203 -18.08 -0.57 -8.57
CA GLU A 203 -17.79 0.17 -9.80
C GLU A 203 -16.88 1.39 -9.55
N SER A 204 -16.37 1.53 -8.32
CA SER A 204 -15.58 2.69 -7.93
C SER A 204 -14.31 2.84 -8.78
N TRP A 205 -14.13 4.01 -9.36
CA TRP A 205 -12.90 4.37 -10.08
C TRP A 205 -11.67 4.44 -9.16
N LEU A 206 -11.88 4.58 -7.84
CA LEU A 206 -10.82 4.74 -6.83
C LEU A 206 -9.88 3.54 -6.73
N TYR A 207 -10.32 2.32 -7.07
CA TYR A 207 -9.49 1.11 -6.97
C TYR A 207 -8.22 1.14 -7.80
N LYS A 208 -8.22 1.88 -8.91
CA LYS A 208 -7.12 1.87 -9.89
C LYS A 208 -6.46 3.23 -10.04
N ASP A 209 -6.83 4.19 -9.20
CA ASP A 209 -6.35 5.55 -9.34
C ASP A 209 -5.06 5.79 -8.56
N GLY A 210 -4.26 6.73 -9.06
CA GLY A 210 -3.02 7.15 -8.43
C GLY A 210 -3.25 8.08 -7.25
N LEU A 211 -2.20 8.21 -6.45
CA LEU A 211 -2.19 8.99 -5.21
C LEU A 211 -2.68 10.44 -5.37
N ARG A 212 -2.48 11.06 -6.54
CA ARG A 212 -2.99 12.42 -6.82
C ARG A 212 -4.51 12.50 -6.74
N ASN A 213 -5.21 11.59 -7.41
CA ASN A 213 -6.68 11.63 -7.45
C ASN A 213 -7.26 11.15 -6.13
N LEU A 214 -6.60 10.20 -5.45
CA LEU A 214 -6.94 9.82 -4.08
C LEU A 214 -6.78 10.99 -3.10
N SER A 215 -5.71 11.77 -3.21
CA SER A 215 -5.50 12.99 -2.41
C SER A 215 -6.63 13.99 -2.61
N ASN A 216 -7.05 14.23 -3.84
CA ASN A 216 -8.16 15.11 -4.13
C ASN A 216 -9.49 14.56 -3.57
N ALA A 217 -9.80 13.29 -3.82
CA ALA A 217 -11.06 12.68 -3.38
C ALA A 217 -11.20 12.57 -1.86
N VAL A 218 -10.10 12.31 -1.14
CA VAL A 218 -10.13 12.06 0.31
C VAL A 218 -9.83 13.32 1.13
N LEU A 219 -8.85 14.10 0.70
CA LEU A 219 -8.34 15.27 1.45
C LEU A 219 -8.77 16.62 0.84
N GLY A 220 -9.30 16.64 -0.39
CA GLY A 220 -9.56 17.89 -1.12
C GLY A 220 -8.30 18.67 -1.46
N GLN A 221 -7.15 17.99 -1.56
CA GLN A 221 -5.83 18.61 -1.74
C GLN A 221 -5.20 18.15 -3.04
N ASP A 222 -4.83 19.10 -3.92
CA ASP A 222 -4.08 18.78 -5.14
C ASP A 222 -2.65 18.38 -4.79
N LEU A 223 -2.21 17.28 -5.39
CA LEU A 223 -0.85 16.74 -5.30
C LEU A 223 -0.25 16.74 -6.70
N ARG A 224 0.71 17.63 -6.93
CA ARG A 224 1.36 17.74 -8.24
C ARG A 224 2.34 16.59 -8.46
N LYS A 225 1.96 15.63 -9.32
CA LYS A 225 2.79 14.49 -9.72
C LYS A 225 3.51 14.75 -11.05
N ARG A 226 4.75 15.21 -10.97
CA ARG A 226 5.62 15.44 -12.14
C ARG A 226 6.13 14.13 -12.74
N ARG A 227 5.77 13.85 -13.99
CA ARG A 227 6.15 12.61 -14.69
C ARG A 227 7.65 12.53 -14.99
N ASP A 228 8.30 13.66 -15.25
CA ASP A 228 9.73 13.77 -15.47
C ASP A 228 10.54 13.37 -14.22
N ILE A 229 10.02 13.67 -13.03
CA ILE A 229 10.62 13.23 -11.76
C ILE A 229 10.33 11.75 -11.49
N GLN A 230 9.08 11.30 -11.68
CA GLN A 230 8.71 9.90 -11.49
C GLN A 230 9.55 8.92 -12.34
N LEU A 231 9.91 9.32 -13.55
CA LEU A 231 10.71 8.52 -14.48
C LEU A 231 12.21 8.83 -14.42
N SER A 232 12.65 9.62 -13.43
CA SER A 232 14.04 10.07 -13.31
C SER A 232 14.99 8.96 -12.81
N HIS A 233 16.28 9.30 -12.75
CA HIS A 233 17.34 8.42 -12.27
C HIS A 233 17.34 8.34 -10.74
N TRP A 234 16.46 7.50 -10.19
CA TRP A 234 16.39 7.22 -8.75
C TRP A 234 17.59 6.42 -8.21
N ASP A 235 18.41 5.86 -9.10
CA ASP A 235 19.66 5.13 -8.83
C ASP A 235 20.91 6.03 -8.71
N ASN A 236 20.74 7.35 -8.87
CA ASN A 236 21.82 8.33 -8.70
C ASN A 236 22.37 8.33 -7.27
N GLY A 237 23.65 8.69 -7.12
CA GLY A 237 24.33 8.72 -5.82
C GLY A 237 23.70 9.73 -4.83
N PHE A 238 23.18 10.84 -5.35
CA PHE A 238 22.43 11.82 -4.57
C PHE A 238 21.11 12.15 -5.27
N LEU A 239 20.02 12.20 -4.51
CA LEU A 239 18.75 12.70 -4.99
C LEU A 239 18.79 14.22 -5.14
N THR A 240 18.15 14.71 -6.21
CA THR A 240 17.88 16.14 -6.39
C THR A 240 16.78 16.63 -5.45
N ASP A 241 16.73 17.93 -5.17
CA ASP A 241 15.69 18.51 -4.29
C ASP A 241 14.27 18.21 -4.80
N ASN A 242 14.07 18.19 -6.13
CA ASN A 242 12.78 17.79 -6.73
C ASN A 242 12.44 16.32 -6.47
N GLN A 243 13.43 15.41 -6.51
CA GLN A 243 13.23 14.00 -6.17
C GLN A 243 12.93 13.82 -4.68
N VAL A 244 13.61 14.57 -3.81
CA VAL A 244 13.37 14.57 -2.35
C VAL A 244 11.97 15.09 -2.03
N GLU A 245 11.54 16.20 -2.65
CA GLU A 245 10.19 16.73 -2.50
C GLU A 245 9.15 15.69 -2.95
N TYR A 246 9.31 15.12 -4.15
CA TYR A 246 8.40 14.12 -4.70
C TYR A 246 8.26 12.90 -3.79
N ALA A 247 9.38 12.27 -3.43
CA ALA A 247 9.43 11.08 -2.59
C ALA A 247 8.85 11.34 -1.19
N CYS A 248 9.11 12.51 -0.61
CA CYS A 248 8.53 12.91 0.67
C CYS A 248 7.01 13.05 0.59
N LEU A 249 6.51 13.71 -0.45
CA LEU A 249 5.07 13.95 -0.61
C LEU A 249 4.31 12.64 -0.84
N ASP A 250 4.91 11.67 -1.53
CA ASP A 250 4.27 10.40 -1.80
C ASP A 250 4.02 9.57 -0.54
N ALA A 251 5.03 9.44 0.31
CA ALA A 251 4.86 8.80 1.61
C ALA A 251 3.95 9.61 2.55
N TYR A 252 4.12 10.95 2.61
CA TYR A 252 3.33 11.79 3.52
C TYR A 252 1.84 11.83 3.16
N VAL A 253 1.51 11.98 1.88
CA VAL A 253 0.12 12.01 1.43
C VAL A 253 -0.52 10.63 1.61
N SER A 254 0.21 9.54 1.34
CA SER A 254 -0.27 8.19 1.64
C SER A 254 -0.62 8.02 3.12
N PHE A 255 0.27 8.46 4.02
CA PHE A 255 0.01 8.50 5.46
C PHE A 255 -1.24 9.31 5.80
N LYS A 256 -1.38 10.53 5.26
CA LYS A 256 -2.52 11.43 5.53
C LYS A 256 -3.85 10.83 5.06
N ILE A 257 -3.88 10.21 3.89
CA ILE A 257 -5.07 9.52 3.35
C ILE A 257 -5.41 8.31 4.22
N GLY A 258 -4.43 7.45 4.50
CA GLY A 258 -4.63 6.26 5.32
C GLY A 258 -5.17 6.61 6.70
N VAL A 259 -4.58 7.64 7.34
CA VAL A 259 -5.15 8.23 8.55
C VAL A 259 -6.57 8.70 8.30
N ASN A 260 -6.82 9.63 7.38
CA ASN A 260 -8.18 10.14 7.20
C ASN A 260 -9.24 9.04 7.04
N LEU A 261 -8.97 7.99 6.26
CA LEU A 261 -9.91 6.91 5.97
C LEU A 261 -10.08 5.93 7.14
N MET A 262 -9.01 5.52 7.81
CA MET A 262 -9.07 4.58 8.93
C MET A 262 -9.81 5.16 10.14
N GLY A 263 -9.80 6.49 10.28
CA GLY A 263 -10.57 7.20 11.31
C GLY A 263 -12.06 7.36 11.04
N ARG A 264 -12.52 7.10 9.81
CA ARG A 264 -13.95 7.19 9.47
C ARG A 264 -14.69 5.94 9.95
N SER A 265 -15.95 6.11 10.38
CA SER A 265 -16.85 4.98 10.62
C SER A 265 -17.02 4.12 9.36
N ASN A 266 -17.24 2.82 9.54
CA ASN A 266 -17.56 1.94 8.41
C ASN A 266 -18.97 2.30 7.88
N PRO A 267 -19.12 2.53 6.56
CA PRO A 267 -20.43 2.71 5.98
C PRO A 267 -21.20 1.39 5.96
N VAL A 268 -22.52 1.48 5.92
CA VAL A 268 -23.39 0.33 5.62
C VAL A 268 -23.69 0.40 4.13
N HIS A 269 -23.05 -0.46 3.32
CA HIS A 269 -23.36 -0.55 1.90
C HIS A 269 -24.74 -1.13 1.69
N THR A 270 -25.68 -0.31 1.24
CA THR A 270 -27.04 -0.76 0.94
C THR A 270 -27.09 -1.42 -0.44
N ASP A 271 -27.91 -2.46 -0.57
CA ASP A 271 -28.24 -3.05 -1.87
C ASP A 271 -29.31 -2.18 -2.51
N ASP A 272 -28.97 -1.55 -3.63
CA ASP A 272 -29.85 -0.76 -4.46
C ASP A 272 -30.94 -1.62 -5.13
N ARG A 273 -30.81 -2.96 -5.08
CA ARG A 273 -31.80 -3.92 -5.58
C ARG A 273 -32.91 -4.26 -4.60
N ARG A 274 -33.30 -3.35 -3.69
CA ARG A 274 -34.58 -3.48 -2.94
C ARG A 274 -35.84 -3.27 -3.80
N GLY A 275 -35.74 -3.54 -5.10
CA GLY A 275 -36.86 -3.94 -5.96
C GLY A 275 -36.96 -5.46 -6.20
N GLU A 276 -35.89 -6.25 -6.07
CA GLU A 276 -35.90 -7.68 -6.41
C GLU A 276 -35.08 -8.54 -5.43
N ARG A 277 -35.78 -8.95 -4.37
CA ARG A 277 -35.61 -10.11 -3.47
C ARG A 277 -34.23 -10.79 -3.31
N ARG A 278 -33.78 -10.74 -2.04
CA ARG A 278 -33.22 -11.83 -1.20
C ARG A 278 -32.14 -12.72 -1.84
N PHE A 279 -30.87 -12.44 -1.55
CA PHE A 279 -29.83 -13.48 -1.47
C PHE A 279 -28.80 -13.15 -0.38
N TYR A 280 -28.97 -13.75 0.80
CA TYR A 280 -27.88 -14.04 1.72
C TYR A 280 -28.18 -15.39 2.37
N LYS A 281 -27.85 -16.46 1.65
CA LYS A 281 -27.51 -17.77 2.20
C LYS A 281 -26.46 -18.37 1.27
N ASP A 282 -25.52 -19.09 1.90
CA ASP A 282 -24.53 -19.98 1.29
C ASP A 282 -23.15 -19.38 0.98
N PHE A 283 -22.40 -19.09 2.04
CA PHE A 283 -20.94 -19.29 2.06
C PHE A 283 -20.44 -19.96 3.35
N ASP A 284 -21.30 -20.73 4.03
CA ASP A 284 -20.90 -21.62 5.12
C ASP A 284 -21.73 -22.91 5.06
N ALA A 285 -21.27 -23.87 4.25
CA ALA A 285 -21.64 -25.27 4.40
C ALA A 285 -20.42 -26.14 4.02
N PRO A 286 -19.95 -27.04 4.90
CA PRO A 286 -18.87 -27.96 4.58
C PRO A 286 -19.34 -28.93 3.49
N LYS A 287 -18.55 -29.09 2.43
CA LYS A 287 -18.77 -30.14 1.44
C LYS A 287 -18.61 -31.49 2.13
N LYS A 288 -19.71 -32.24 2.26
CA LYS A 288 -19.66 -33.68 2.57
C LYS A 288 -19.46 -34.44 1.26
N ASP A 289 -18.44 -35.29 1.23
CA ASP A 289 -18.18 -36.25 0.18
C ASP A 289 -19.30 -37.30 0.12
N VAL A 290 -19.96 -37.44 -1.03
CA VAL A 290 -20.69 -38.66 -1.43
C VAL A 290 -20.75 -38.74 -2.96
N GLU A 291 -19.94 -39.61 -3.56
CA GLU A 291 -20.29 -40.30 -4.82
C GLU A 291 -19.98 -41.79 -4.65
N GLU A 292 -20.91 -42.48 -4.00
CA GLU A 292 -21.16 -43.91 -4.19
C GLU A 292 -22.61 -44.03 -4.63
N GLU A 293 -22.84 -44.36 -5.91
CA GLU A 293 -23.87 -45.31 -6.37
C GLU A 293 -23.95 -45.33 -7.91
N THR A 294 -23.13 -46.17 -8.53
CA THR A 294 -23.51 -46.88 -9.76
C THR A 294 -22.99 -48.32 -9.71
N LYS A 295 -23.58 -49.12 -8.83
CA LYS A 295 -23.56 -50.59 -8.93
C LYS A 295 -24.97 -51.08 -9.20
N GLN A 296 -25.34 -51.11 -10.48
CA GLN A 296 -26.34 -52.05 -11.01
C GLN A 296 -26.27 -52.11 -12.55
N VAL A 297 -25.10 -52.46 -13.09
CA VAL A 297 -25.00 -53.19 -14.37
C VAL A 297 -23.77 -54.12 -14.28
N SER A 298 -23.84 -55.12 -13.40
CA SER A 298 -23.14 -56.38 -13.64
C SER A 298 -24.07 -57.26 -14.48
N ASP A 299 -23.49 -58.13 -15.31
CA ASP A 299 -24.15 -59.09 -16.20
C ASP A 299 -24.65 -58.56 -17.54
N LYS A 300 -23.69 -58.18 -18.40
CA LYS A 300 -23.67 -58.55 -19.84
C LYS A 300 -22.44 -57.96 -20.55
N LYS A 301 -21.26 -58.53 -20.33
CA LYS A 301 -20.17 -58.56 -21.32
C LYS A 301 -19.05 -59.55 -20.94
N GLN A 302 -19.46 -60.79 -20.70
CA GLN A 302 -18.67 -61.97 -21.09
C GLN A 302 -19.55 -62.80 -22.00
N ALA A 303 -19.45 -62.56 -23.31
CA ALA A 303 -19.77 -63.50 -24.38
C ALA A 303 -19.53 -62.77 -25.72
N ASN A 304 -18.71 -63.38 -26.57
CA ASN A 304 -18.37 -63.00 -27.95
C ASN A 304 -17.39 -61.81 -28.08
N GLY A 305 -16.20 -61.95 -28.68
CA GLY A 305 -15.75 -63.00 -29.58
C GLY A 305 -14.23 -63.10 -29.64
N SER A 306 -13.82 -64.34 -29.88
CA SER A 306 -12.48 -64.79 -30.17
C SER A 306 -12.05 -64.41 -31.59
N SER A 307 -10.73 -64.23 -31.74
CA SER A 307 -9.92 -64.67 -32.89
C SER A 307 -9.66 -63.77 -34.11
N LYS A 308 -8.36 -63.81 -34.48
CA LYS A 308 -7.66 -63.63 -35.78
C LYS A 308 -7.11 -62.23 -36.10
N THR A 309 -5.79 -61.97 -35.98
CA THR A 309 -4.55 -62.44 -36.67
C THR A 309 -4.07 -61.52 -37.80
N ASN A 310 -2.74 -61.34 -37.85
CA ASN A 310 -1.85 -60.80 -38.91
C ASN A 310 -1.71 -59.27 -38.97
N GLY A 311 -0.53 -58.66 -39.06
CA GLY A 311 0.85 -59.14 -39.21
C GLY A 311 1.71 -58.03 -39.83
N THR A 312 3.00 -57.95 -39.45
CA THR A 312 4.12 -57.20 -40.09
C THR A 312 4.02 -55.65 -40.08
N LYS A 313 5.09 -54.85 -39.95
CA LYS A 313 6.52 -55.01 -40.26
C LYS A 313 7.38 -54.00 -39.47
N SER A 314 8.64 -54.35 -39.35
CA SER A 314 9.80 -53.69 -38.74
C SER A 314 10.37 -52.47 -39.49
N ASN A 315 11.02 -51.54 -38.77
CA ASN A 315 12.40 -51.01 -38.98
C ASN A 315 12.68 -49.92 -37.92
N LYS A 316 13.61 -50.06 -36.96
CA LYS A 316 15.10 -49.93 -36.97
C LYS A 316 15.65 -48.54 -37.34
N ARG A 317 16.21 -47.88 -36.31
CA ARG A 317 17.44 -47.04 -36.21
C ARG A 317 17.95 -46.30 -37.46
N VAL A 318 18.17 -44.98 -37.34
CA VAL A 318 19.47 -44.34 -37.04
C VAL A 318 19.22 -43.13 -36.15
#